data_AF-A0A2D8IQ46-F1
#
_entry.id   AF-A0A2D8IQ46-F1
#
_cell.length_a   1.000
_cell.length_b   1.000
_cell.length_c   1.000
_cell.angle_alpha   90.00
_cell.angle_beta   90.00
_cell.angle_gamma   90.00
#
_symmetry.space_group_name_H-M   'P 1'
#
loop_
_entity.id
_entity.type
_entity.pdbx_description
1 polymer ?
#
loop_
_entity_poly.entity_id
_entity_poly.type
_entity_poly.pdbx_seq_one_letter_code
_entity_poly.pdbx_strand_id
1 'polypeptide(L)'
;MTKTEVINERIRYHVRQLSIAAGGVETLGQLLQRRHCSADLEHLGDRDMEGLGLALQGLAYAEQVIVGEIDSAVDDLEKLQGK
;
A
#
# COMPACT_ATOMS: atom_id res chain seq x y z
N MET A 1 18.80 16.80 -14.88
CA MET A 1 17.96 16.59 -13.69
C MET A 1 18.77 16.92 -12.46
N THR A 2 18.27 17.78 -11.59
CA THR A 2 18.91 18.12 -10.31
C THR A 2 18.75 16.97 -9.31
N LYS A 3 19.60 16.91 -8.26
CA LYS A 3 19.45 15.89 -7.19
C LYS A 3 18.07 15.97 -6.53
N THR A 4 17.55 17.18 -6.34
CA THR A 4 16.21 17.43 -5.80
C THR A 4 15.10 16.90 -6.71
N GLU A 5 15.22 17.07 -8.03
CA GLU A 5 14.26 16.52 -8.99
C GLU A 5 14.22 14.99 -8.95
N VAL A 6 15.38 14.33 -8.85
CA VAL A 6 15.49 12.86 -8.71
C VAL A 6 14.77 12.38 -7.45
N ILE A 7 15.00 13.02 -6.31
CA ILE A 7 14.36 12.64 -5.04
C ILE A 7 12.85 12.87 -5.10
N ASN A 8 12.40 14.00 -5.65
CA ASN A 8 10.97 14.28 -5.83
C ASN A 8 10.28 13.28 -6.77
N GLU A 9 10.98 12.77 -7.79
CA GLU A 9 10.46 11.69 -8.63
C GLU A 9 10.35 10.36 -7.87
N ARG A 10 11.35 10.01 -7.04
CA ARG A 10 11.28 8.83 -6.16
C ARG A 10 10.10 8.91 -5.20
N ILE A 11 9.92 10.05 -4.50
CA ILE A 11 8.79 10.25 -3.59
C ILE A 11 7.47 10.10 -4.34
N ARG A 12 7.31 10.75 -5.50
CA ARG A 12 6.09 10.62 -6.31
C ARG A 12 5.84 9.20 -6.79
N TYR A 13 6.88 8.46 -7.14
CA TYR A 13 6.78 7.06 -7.52
C TYR A 13 6.24 6.21 -6.34
N HIS A 14 6.84 6.34 -5.17
CA HIS A 14 6.42 5.58 -3.98
C HIS A 14 5.03 5.96 -3.48
N VAL A 15 4.66 7.24 -3.51
CA VAL A 15 3.29 7.69 -3.20
C VAL A 15 2.25 7.04 -4.12
N ARG A 16 2.55 6.89 -5.42
CA ARG A 16 1.65 6.17 -6.34
C ARG A 16 1.52 4.68 -5.99
N GLN A 17 2.60 4.04 -5.56
CA GLN A 17 2.56 2.64 -5.10
C GLN A 17 1.67 2.50 -3.85
N LEU A 18 1.75 3.44 -2.91
CA LEU A 18 0.88 3.50 -1.73
C LEU A 18 -0.60 3.60 -2.11
N SER A 19 -0.94 4.45 -3.08
CA SER A 19 -2.33 4.56 -3.57
C SER A 19 -2.86 3.26 -4.17
N ILE A 20 -2.01 2.47 -4.84
CA ILE A 20 -2.37 1.15 -5.37
C ILE A 20 -2.64 0.18 -4.22
N ALA A 21 -1.75 0.14 -3.23
CA ALA A 21 -1.90 -0.73 -2.06
C ALA A 21 -3.19 -0.41 -1.29
N ALA A 22 -3.46 0.88 -1.04
CA ALA A 22 -4.68 1.34 -0.38
C ALA A 22 -5.95 0.91 -1.12
N GLY A 23 -5.99 1.02 -2.46
CA GLY A 23 -7.12 0.55 -3.26
C GLY A 23 -7.30 -0.98 -3.19
N GLY A 24 -6.20 -1.73 -3.09
CA GLY A 24 -6.23 -3.17 -2.83
C GLY A 24 -6.85 -3.51 -1.48
N VAL A 25 -6.45 -2.80 -0.41
CA VAL A 25 -7.01 -2.97 0.94
C VAL A 25 -8.51 -2.65 0.95
N GLU A 26 -8.92 -1.55 0.32
CA GLU A 26 -10.33 -1.18 0.20
C GLU A 26 -11.14 -2.27 -0.51
N THR A 27 -10.62 -2.78 -1.63
CA THR A 27 -11.27 -3.85 -2.40
C THR A 27 -11.46 -5.11 -1.57
N LEU A 28 -10.43 -5.53 -0.83
CA LEU A 28 -10.52 -6.67 0.09
C LEU A 28 -11.54 -6.42 1.21
N GLY A 29 -11.55 -5.22 1.78
CA GLY A 29 -12.55 -4.81 2.78
C GLY A 29 -13.99 -4.89 2.26
N GLN A 30 -14.23 -4.43 1.03
CA GLN A 30 -15.54 -4.51 0.38
C GLN A 30 -15.96 -5.97 0.13
N LEU A 31 -15.04 -6.85 -0.30
CA LEU A 31 -15.32 -8.27 -0.48
C LEU A 31 -15.70 -8.96 0.83
N LEU A 32 -14.97 -8.67 1.91
CA LEU A 32 -15.27 -9.17 3.25
C LEU A 32 -16.63 -8.67 3.74
N GLN A 33 -16.91 -7.38 3.57
CA GLN A 33 -18.21 -6.80 3.92
C GLN A 33 -19.35 -7.46 3.16
N ARG A 34 -19.22 -7.68 1.85
CA ARG A 34 -20.23 -8.36 1.02
C ARG A 34 -20.48 -9.79 1.48
N ARG A 35 -19.43 -10.55 1.81
CA ARG A 35 -19.57 -11.90 2.39
C ARG A 35 -20.39 -11.89 3.68
N HIS A 36 -20.11 -10.97 4.60
CA HIS A 36 -20.74 -10.96 5.92
C HIS A 36 -22.12 -10.26 5.95
N CYS A 37 -22.35 -9.27 5.08
CA CYS A 37 -23.54 -8.41 5.15
C CYS A 37 -24.51 -8.59 3.98
N SER A 38 -24.06 -9.04 2.80
CA SER A 38 -24.93 -9.17 1.62
C SER A 38 -25.23 -10.60 1.19
N ALA A 39 -24.59 -11.61 1.81
CA ALA A 39 -24.75 -13.05 1.51
C ALA A 39 -24.43 -13.48 0.05
N ASP A 40 -24.06 -12.56 -0.84
CA ASP A 40 -23.74 -12.87 -2.25
C ASP A 40 -22.44 -13.66 -2.44
N LEU A 41 -21.68 -13.88 -1.37
CA LEU A 41 -20.39 -14.60 -1.37
C LEU A 41 -20.37 -15.76 -0.37
N GLU A 42 -21.53 -16.37 -0.06
CA GLU A 42 -21.63 -17.53 0.84
C GLU A 42 -20.76 -18.74 0.43
N HIS A 43 -20.35 -18.80 -0.84
CA HIS A 43 -19.48 -19.82 -1.39
C HIS A 43 -17.99 -19.61 -1.07
N LEU A 44 -17.60 -18.47 -0.49
CA LEU A 44 -16.25 -18.26 0.03
C LEU A 44 -16.04 -19.05 1.32
N GLY A 45 -15.30 -20.15 1.20
CA GLY A 45 -14.94 -21.01 2.31
C GLY A 45 -13.79 -20.44 3.14
N ASP A 46 -13.41 -21.16 4.20
CA ASP A 46 -12.33 -20.74 5.09
C ASP A 46 -10.98 -20.62 4.37
N ARG A 47 -10.74 -21.45 3.34
CA ARG A 47 -9.52 -21.37 2.52
C ARG A 47 -9.45 -20.08 1.70
N ASP A 48 -10.59 -19.61 1.18
CA ASP A 48 -10.63 -18.35 0.44
C ASP A 48 -10.37 -17.17 1.39
N MET A 49 -10.93 -17.25 2.61
CA MET A 49 -10.69 -16.26 3.67
C MET A 49 -9.23 -16.24 4.11
N GLU A 50 -8.59 -17.40 4.23
CA GLU A 50 -7.16 -17.50 4.49
C GLU A 50 -6.35 -16.84 3.36
N GLY A 51 -6.70 -17.10 2.10
CA GLY A 51 -6.09 -16.45 0.94
C GLY A 51 -6.24 -14.92 0.94
N LEU A 52 -7.43 -14.41 1.29
CA LEU A 52 -7.67 -12.97 1.45
C LEU A 52 -6.87 -12.38 2.61
N GLY A 53 -6.75 -13.12 3.72
CA GLY A 53 -5.91 -12.74 4.86
C GLY A 53 -4.42 -12.63 4.49
N LEU A 54 -3.90 -13.60 3.73
CA LEU A 54 -2.54 -13.58 3.21
C LEU A 54 -2.32 -12.41 2.23
N ALA A 55 -3.30 -12.13 1.36
CA ALA A 55 -3.25 -10.98 0.46
C ALA A 55 -3.18 -9.65 1.24
N LEU A 56 -3.98 -9.51 2.30
CA LEU A 56 -3.98 -8.33 3.16
C LEU A 56 -2.63 -8.16 3.89
N GLN A 57 -2.05 -9.25 4.40
CA GLN A 57 -0.71 -9.22 5.01
C GLN A 57 0.36 -8.79 4.00
N GLY A 58 0.28 -9.27 2.75
CA GLY A 58 1.17 -8.87 1.68
C GLY A 58 1.06 -7.38 1.34
N LEU A 59 -0.16 -6.84 1.28
CA LEU A 59 -0.38 -5.40 1.08
C LEU A 59 0.16 -4.57 2.24
N ALA A 60 -0.10 -4.98 3.49
CA ALA A 60 0.41 -4.29 4.67
C ALA A 60 1.95 -4.27 4.71
N TYR A 61 2.60 -5.39 4.35
CA TYR A 61 4.05 -5.44 4.22
C TYR A 61 4.56 -4.50 3.12
N ALA A 62 3.91 -4.49 1.95
CA ALA A 62 4.28 -3.60 0.85
C ALA A 62 4.14 -2.11 1.26
N GLU A 63 3.06 -1.74 1.94
CA GLU A 63 2.88 -0.38 2.47
C GLU A 63 4.01 0.03 3.42
N GLN A 64 4.40 -0.84 4.35
CA GLN A 64 5.53 -0.57 5.26
C GLN A 64 6.84 -0.32 4.51
N VAL A 65 7.14 -1.13 3.49
CA VAL A 65 8.34 -0.93 2.65
C VAL A 65 8.27 0.39 1.90
N ILE A 66 7.12 0.73 1.30
CA ILE A 66 6.94 1.97 0.54
C ILE A 66 7.09 3.20 1.45
N VAL A 67 6.53 3.15 2.66
CA VAL A 67 6.68 4.24 3.64
C VAL A 67 8.15 4.43 4.01
N GLY A 68 8.89 3.35 4.27
CA GLY A 68 10.33 3.44 4.57
C GLY A 68 11.15 4.07 3.43
N GLU A 69 10.81 3.77 2.17
CA GLU A 69 11.45 4.40 1.01
C GLU A 69 11.12 5.89 0.88
N ILE A 70 9.90 6.30 1.23
CA ILE A 70 9.51 7.72 1.27
C ILE A 70 10.26 8.44 2.38
N ASP A 71 10.29 7.90 3.59
CA ASP A 71 10.98 8.49 4.73
C ASP A 71 12.47 8.68 4.41
N SER A 72 13.13 7.66 3.83
CA SER A 72 14.52 7.77 3.39
C SER A 72 14.71 8.85 2.31
N ALA A 73 13.76 9.00 1.38
CA ALA A 73 13.84 10.02 0.34
C ALA A 73 13.60 11.43 0.91
N VAL A 74 12.75 11.57 1.92
CA VAL A 74 12.53 12.82 2.65
C VAL A 74 13.80 13.22 3.41
N ASP A 75 14.43 12.29 4.13
CA ASP A 75 15.70 12.53 4.83
C ASP A 75 16.80 13.04 3.87
N ASP A 76 16.90 12.44 2.67
CA ASP A 76 17.84 12.89 1.64
C ASP A 76 17.53 14.31 1.14
N LEU A 77 16.25 14.67 1.05
CA LEU A 77 15.81 16.00 0.68
C LEU A 77 16.14 17.04 1.76
N GLU A 78 15.93 16.70 3.03
CA GLU A 78 16.25 17.56 4.18
C GLU A 78 17.75 17.85 4.26
N LYS A 79 18.59 16.82 4.11
CA LYS A 79 20.05 16.97 4.03
C LYS A 79 20.48 17.92 2.92
N LEU A 80 19.85 17.85 1.74
CA LEU A 80 20.14 18.77 0.62
C LEU A 80 19.68 20.21 0.89
N GLN A 81 18.65 20.39 1.73
CA GLN A 81 18.17 21.70 2.16
C GLN A 81 18.96 22.28 3.34
N GLY A 82 19.90 21.52 3.91
CA GLY A 82 20.65 21.91 5.10
C GLY A 82 19.78 21.94 6.37
N LYS A 83 18.73 21.12 6.40
CA LYS A 83 17.87 20.91 7.56
C LYS A 83 18.30 19.66 8.32
#